data_AF-A0A257MEY4-F1
#
_entry.id   AF-A0A257MEY4-F1
#
_cell.length_a   1.000
_cell.length_b   1.000
_cell.length_c   1.000
_cell.angle_alpha   90.00
_cell.angle_beta   90.00
_cell.angle_gamma   90.00
#
_symmetry.space_group_name_H-M   'P 1'
#
loop_
_entity.id
_entity.type
_entity.pdbx_description
1 polymer ?
#
loop_
_entity_poly.entity_id
_entity_poly.type
_entity_poly.pdbx_seq_one_letter_code
_entity_poly.pdbx_strand_id
1 'polypeptide(L)' 'NVVHGSDSASSAAREIALHFDVGELVDYKRIDESWLYE' A
#
# COMPACT_ATOMS: atom_id res chain seq x y z
N ASN A 1 14.50 -13.85 -0.01
CA ASN A 1 14.75 -13.49 -1.43
C ASN A 1 13.62 -13.92 -2.36
N VAL A 2 12.47 -14.39 -1.85
CA VAL A 2 11.30 -14.81 -2.67
C VAL A 2 10.29 -13.65 -2.86
N VAL A 3 10.29 -12.68 -1.97
CA VAL A 3 9.39 -11.52 -1.98
C VAL A 3 10.23 -10.25 -1.89
N HIS A 4 9.80 -9.22 -2.63
CA HIS A 4 10.33 -7.86 -2.57
C HIS A 4 9.41 -6.97 -1.73
N GLY A 5 10.00 -6.05 -0.98
CA GLY A 5 9.29 -5.01 -0.25
C GLY A 5 10.15 -3.75 -0.23
N SER A 6 9.51 -2.60 -0.35
CA SER A 6 10.18 -1.30 -0.30
C SER A 6 10.90 -1.10 1.04
N ASP A 7 12.07 -0.47 0.98
CA ASP A 7 12.96 -0.25 2.12
C ASP A 7 12.67 1.05 2.89
N SER A 8 11.80 1.92 2.38
CA SER A 8 11.44 3.20 2.98
C SER A 8 10.11 3.75 2.44
N ALA A 9 9.56 4.79 3.08
CA ALA A 9 8.35 5.45 2.60
C ALA A 9 8.55 6.15 1.22
N SER A 10 9.74 6.70 0.97
CA SER A 10 10.05 7.37 -0.30
C SER A 10 10.22 6.37 -1.45
N SER A 11 10.85 5.21 -1.19
CA SER A 11 10.91 4.13 -2.18
C SER A 11 9.54 3.51 -2.41
N ALA A 12 8.73 3.29 -1.37
CA ALA A 12 7.36 2.79 -1.50
C ALA A 12 6.51 3.69 -2.41
N ALA A 13 6.51 5.01 -2.19
CA ALA A 13 5.74 5.93 -3.03
C ALA A 13 6.19 5.88 -4.51
N ARG A 14 7.49 5.79 -4.77
CA ARG A 14 8.04 5.67 -6.13
C ARG A 14 7.68 4.35 -6.79
N GLU A 15 7.80 3.24 -6.07
CA GLU A 15 7.57 1.89 -6.58
C GLU A 15 6.08 1.63 -6.83
N ILE A 16 5.20 2.10 -5.95
CA ILE A 16 3.74 2.02 -6.16
C ILE A 16 3.36 2.74 -7.47
N ALA A 17 3.84 3.97 -7.67
CA ALA A 17 3.56 4.75 -8.88
C ALA A 17 4.21 4.18 -10.15
N LEU A 18 5.25 3.32 -10.02
CA LEU A 18 5.88 2.65 -11.13
C LEU A 18 5.10 1.41 -11.60
N HIS A 19 4.41 0.73 -10.67
CA HIS A 19 3.77 -0.55 -10.91
C HIS A 19 2.25 -0.48 -11.07
N PHE A 20 1.61 0.57 -10.55
CA PHE A 20 0.17 0.72 -10.57
C PHE A 20 -0.22 2.11 -11.04
N ASP A 21 -1.23 2.16 -11.91
CA ASP A 21 -1.92 3.39 -12.24
C ASP A 21 -2.83 3.83 -11.09
N VAL A 22 -3.13 5.12 -11.03
CA VAL A 22 -3.98 5.69 -9.96
C VAL A 22 -5.37 5.04 -9.93
N GLY A 23 -5.90 4.62 -11.09
CA GLY A 23 -7.20 3.95 -11.18
C GLY A 23 -7.22 2.52 -10.64
N GLU A 24 -6.05 1.90 -10.40
CA GLU A 24 -5.93 0.57 -9.81
C GLU A 24 -5.87 0.63 -8.27
N LEU A 25 -5.67 1.82 -7.70
CA LEU A 25 -5.64 2.04 -6.26
C LEU A 25 -7.06 2.20 -5.72
N VAL A 26 -7.49 1.29 -4.86
CA VAL A 26 -8.84 1.28 -4.27
C VAL A 26 -8.76 1.65 -2.79
N ASP A 27 -9.45 2.72 -2.43
CA ASP A 27 -9.71 3.09 -1.05
C ASP A 27 -11.05 2.48 -0.59
N TYR A 28 -11.04 1.80 0.55
CA TYR A 28 -12.24 1.20 1.13
C TYR A 28 -12.11 1.04 2.63
N LYS A 29 -13.25 1.07 3.32
CA LYS A 29 -13.32 0.82 4.75
C LYS A 29 -13.27 -0.69 5.03
N ARG A 30 -12.29 -1.12 5.83
CA ARG A 30 -12.25 -2.51 6.34
C ARG A 30 -13.29 -2.69 7.44
N ILE A 31 -13.97 -3.84 7.44
CA ILE A 31 -15.05 -4.12 8.41
C ILE A 31 -14.54 -4.13 9.86
N ASP A 32 -13.31 -4.58 10.04
CA ASP A 32 -12.61 -4.73 11.31
C ASP A 32 -11.73 -3.53 11.67
N GLU A 33 -11.75 -2.44 10.89
CA GLU A 33 -10.94 -1.23 11.13
C GLU A 33 -11.15 -0.64 12.53
N SER A 34 -12.37 -0.72 13.07
CA SER A 34 -12.71 -0.25 14.41
C SER A 34 -12.05 -1.03 15.56
N TRP A 35 -11.48 -2.21 15.26
CA TRP A 35 -10.76 -3.03 16.24
C TRP A 35 -9.25 -2.94 16.06
N LEU A 36 -8.77 -2.31 14.98
CA LEU A 36 -7.34 -2.24 14.63
C LEU A 36 -6.65 -0.99 15.23
N TYR A 37 -7.40 0.09 15.40
CA TYR A 37 -6.90 1.37 15.89
C TYR A 37 -7.64 1.77 17.18
N GLU A 38 -6.91 2.34 18.14
CA GLU A 38 -7.45 2.90 19.41
C GLU A 38 -8.16 4.24 19.20
#